data_AF-A0A9Q7K1U4-F1
#
_entry.id   AF-A0A9Q7K1U4-F1
#
_cell.length_a   1.000
_cell.length_b   1.000
_cell.length_c   1.000
_cell.angle_alpha   90.00
_cell.angle_beta   90.00
_cell.angle_gamma   90.00
#
_symmetry.space_group_name_H-M   'P 1'
#
loop_
_entity.id
_entity.type
_entity.pdbx_description
1 polymer ?
#
loop_
_entity_poly.entity_id
_entity_poly.type
_entity_poly.pdbx_seq_one_letter_code
_entity_poly.pdbx_strand_id
1 'polypeptide(L)'
;MITEKNNVFYCDCGFSFQRGRSGSHDCADGLRNKLAEYEVRYAALAAENAWLKQFPDQIVGFIGKMGSSEIGSETKEKIEAAAKKIKTPVTDAFLAEVRAQGVEMFSQFILRDACGDRESQRDIGEVLGAAKYFAAQLRKGVQS
;
A
#
# COMPACT_ATOMS: atom_id res chain seq x y z
N MET A 1 0.71 -20.58 -7.51
CA MET A 1 -0.35 -21.61 -7.58
C MET A 1 -0.88 -21.64 -9.00
N ILE A 2 -1.35 -22.80 -9.49
CA ILE A 2 -2.02 -22.90 -10.79
C ILE A 2 -3.42 -23.44 -10.51
N THR A 3 -4.44 -22.76 -11.04
CA THR A 3 -5.84 -23.18 -10.91
C THR A 3 -6.37 -23.61 -12.28
N GLU A 4 -7.17 -24.67 -12.33
CA GLU A 4 -7.78 -25.15 -13.56
C GLU A 4 -9.27 -24.80 -13.61
N LYS A 5 -9.72 -24.21 -14.73
CA LYS A 5 -11.14 -23.98 -15.00
C LYS A 5 -11.41 -24.15 -16.49
N ASN A 6 -12.41 -24.96 -16.86
CA ASN A 6 -12.82 -25.19 -18.25
C ASN A 6 -11.67 -25.56 -19.19
N ASN A 7 -10.79 -26.50 -18.79
CA ASN A 7 -9.58 -26.92 -19.53
C ASN A 7 -8.53 -25.81 -19.79
N VAL A 8 -8.61 -24.69 -19.05
CA VAL A 8 -7.62 -23.62 -19.05
C VAL A 8 -6.94 -23.59 -17.68
N PHE A 9 -5.61 -23.62 -17.69
CA PHE A 9 -4.77 -23.44 -16.51
C PHE A 9 -4.45 -21.97 -16.34
N TYR A 10 -4.69 -21.43 -15.16
CA TYR A 10 -4.40 -20.04 -14.79
C TYR A 10 -3.28 -20.03 -13.76
N CYS A 11 -2.20 -19.33 -14.08
CA CYS A 11 -1.12 -19.05 -13.15
C CYS A 11 -1.40 -17.74 -12.40
N ASP A 12 -1.01 -17.67 -11.13
CA ASP A 12 -1.17 -16.46 -10.29
C ASP A 12 -0.49 -15.22 -10.91
N CYS A 13 0.53 -15.42 -11.77
CA CYS A 13 1.15 -14.33 -12.52
C CYS A 13 0.28 -13.75 -13.65
N GLY A 14 -0.90 -14.32 -13.93
CA GLY A 14 -1.82 -13.86 -14.98
C GLY A 14 -1.67 -14.57 -16.32
N PHE A 15 -0.65 -15.41 -16.49
CA PHE A 15 -0.51 -16.28 -17.66
C PHE A 15 -1.54 -17.41 -17.63
N SER A 16 -2.09 -17.77 -18.79
CA SER A 16 -2.97 -18.94 -18.91
C SER A 16 -2.66 -19.76 -20.16
N PHE A 17 -2.90 -21.06 -20.08
CA PHE A 17 -2.68 -21.99 -21.20
C PHE A 17 -3.72 -23.11 -21.21
N GLN A 18 -4.01 -23.61 -22.41
CA GLN A 18 -4.98 -24.71 -22.59
C GLN A 18 -4.33 -26.06 -22.27
N ARG A 19 -5.13 -26.99 -21.74
CA ARG A 19 -4.70 -28.38 -21.52
C ARG A 19 -4.15 -28.99 -22.81
N GLY A 20 -2.94 -29.54 -22.74
CA GLY A 20 -2.23 -30.10 -23.90
C GLY A 20 -1.48 -29.07 -24.76
N ARG A 21 -1.54 -27.77 -24.46
CA ARG A 21 -0.70 -26.74 -25.06
C ARG A 21 0.20 -26.15 -23.98
N SER A 22 1.45 -26.61 -23.88
CA SER A 22 2.42 -25.96 -23.00
C SER A 22 2.87 -24.63 -23.62
N GLY A 23 2.75 -23.55 -22.86
CA GLY A 23 3.43 -22.29 -23.14
C GLY A 23 4.51 -22.09 -22.10
N SER A 24 5.75 -21.84 -22.54
CA SER A 24 6.83 -21.44 -21.63
C SER A 24 6.50 -20.05 -21.09
N HIS A 25 6.42 -19.92 -19.76
CA HIS A 25 6.37 -18.62 -19.09
C HIS A 25 7.14 -18.72 -17.78
N ASP A 26 7.88 -17.66 -17.44
CA ASP A 26 8.47 -17.53 -16.11
C ASP A 26 7.49 -16.78 -15.21
N CYS A 27 7.03 -17.46 -14.17
CA CYS A 27 6.13 -16.89 -13.17
C CYS A 27 6.77 -15.69 -12.45
N ALA A 28 8.11 -15.64 -12.36
CA ALA A 28 8.83 -14.55 -11.73
C ALA A 28 8.72 -13.24 -12.52
N ASP A 29 8.78 -13.28 -13.85
CA ASP A 29 8.65 -12.10 -14.71
C ASP A 29 7.23 -11.52 -14.69
N GLY A 30 6.21 -12.38 -14.74
CA GLY A 30 4.83 -11.94 -14.63
C GLY A 30 4.53 -11.30 -13.26
N LEU A 31 5.13 -11.81 -12.19
CA LEU A 31 5.03 -11.20 -10.86
C LEU A 31 5.76 -9.84 -10.80
N ARG A 32 6.99 -9.76 -11.33
CA ARG A 32 7.77 -8.51 -11.40
C ARG A 32 7.02 -7.41 -12.15
N ASN A 33 6.40 -7.74 -13.28
CA ASN A 33 5.61 -6.78 -14.07
C ASN A 33 4.39 -6.26 -13.30
N LYS A 34 3.67 -7.14 -12.60
CA LYS A 34 2.54 -6.73 -11.74
C LYS A 34 2.99 -5.85 -10.58
N LEU A 35 4.12 -6.18 -9.96
CA LEU A 35 4.69 -5.37 -8.88
C LEU A 35 5.05 -3.97 -9.39
N ALA A 36 5.74 -3.87 -10.53
CA ALA A 36 6.06 -2.58 -11.14
C ALA A 36 4.78 -1.77 -11.48
N GLU A 37 3.75 -2.43 -12.02
CA GLU A 37 2.46 -1.78 -12.30
C GLU A 37 1.79 -1.27 -11.02
N TYR A 38 1.80 -2.07 -9.96
CA TYR A 38 1.26 -1.65 -8.66
C TYR A 38 2.07 -0.50 -8.06
N GLU A 39 3.40 -0.53 -8.12
CA GLU A 39 4.25 0.57 -7.65
C GLU A 39 3.89 1.89 -8.33
N VAL A 40 3.69 1.89 -9.65
CA VAL A 40 3.27 3.09 -10.40
C VAL A 40 1.89 3.57 -9.95
N ARG A 41 0.92 2.65 -9.83
CA ARG A 41 -0.44 2.99 -9.36
C ARG A 41 -0.45 3.51 -7.93
N TYR A 42 0.35 2.91 -7.04
CA TYR A 42 0.49 3.35 -5.66
C TYR A 42 1.16 4.72 -5.58
N ALA A 43 2.17 5.00 -6.40
CA ALA A 43 2.79 6.32 -6.45
C ALA A 43 1.79 7.39 -6.92
N ALA A 44 0.98 7.11 -7.94
CA ALA A 44 -0.08 8.01 -8.40
C ALA A 44 -1.13 8.26 -7.32
N LEU A 45 -1.62 7.21 -6.66
CA LEU A 45 -2.57 7.31 -5.55
C LEU A 45 -1.97 8.05 -4.34
N ALA A 46 -0.69 7.85 -4.05
CA ALA A 46 0.00 8.56 -2.98
C ALA A 46 0.10 10.06 -3.28
N ALA A 47 0.38 10.44 -4.53
CA ALA A 47 0.39 11.82 -4.97
C ALA A 47 -1.00 12.47 -4.88
N GLU A 48 -2.05 11.78 -5.35
CA GLU A 48 -3.43 12.25 -5.24
C GLU A 48 -3.85 12.41 -3.78
N ASN A 49 -3.54 11.45 -2.90
CA ASN A 49 -3.81 11.56 -1.48
C ASN A 49 -3.02 12.69 -0.82
N ALA A 50 -1.77 12.92 -1.21
CA ALA A 50 -0.99 14.05 -0.70
C ALA A 50 -1.64 15.39 -1.06
N TRP A 51 -2.13 15.52 -2.29
CA TRP A 51 -2.87 16.71 -2.73
C TRP A 51 -4.20 16.87 -1.98
N LEU A 52 -4.99 15.80 -1.85
CA LEU A 52 -6.26 15.81 -1.11
C LEU A 52 -6.07 16.16 0.37
N LYS A 53 -4.96 15.75 0.98
CA LYS A 53 -4.62 16.12 2.37
C LYS A 53 -4.24 17.60 2.51
N GLN A 54 -3.67 18.22 1.49
CA GLN A 54 -3.31 19.64 1.50
C GLN A 54 -4.49 20.56 1.11
N PHE A 55 -5.48 20.03 0.38
CA PHE A 55 -6.59 20.79 -0.13
C PHE A 55 -7.40 21.55 0.96
N PRO A 56 -7.68 20.98 2.14
CA PRO A 56 -8.35 21.71 3.22
C PRO A 56 -7.56 22.95 3.70
N ASP A 57 -6.24 22.83 3.82
CA ASP A 57 -5.38 23.96 4.23
C ASP A 57 -5.32 25.03 3.14
N GLN A 58 -5.37 24.64 1.87
CA GLN A 58 -5.46 25.59 0.74
C GLN A 58 -6.79 26.36 0.76
N ILE A 59 -7.91 25.69 1.05
CA ILE A 59 -9.22 26.34 1.21
C ILE A 59 -9.18 27.34 2.37
N VAL A 60 -8.65 26.93 3.53
CA VAL A 60 -8.51 27.81 4.70
C VAL A 60 -7.63 29.02 4.37
N GLY A 61 -6.50 28.81 3.70
CA GLY A 61 -5.60 29.89 3.30
C GLY A 61 -6.22 30.85 2.29
N PHE A 62 -7.02 30.35 1.34
CA PHE A 62 -7.76 31.17 0.38
C PHE A 62 -8.82 32.03 1.06
N ILE A 63 -9.61 31.44 1.97
CA ILE A 63 -10.64 32.15 2.74
C ILE A 63 -10.01 33.14 3.74
N GLY A 64 -8.86 32.79 4.31
CA GLY A 64 -8.08 33.68 5.16
C GLY A 64 -7.74 35.00 4.50
N LYS A 65 -7.49 34.99 3.18
CA LYS A 65 -7.17 36.17 2.36
C LYS A 65 -8.39 36.99 1.95
N MET A 66 -9.60 36.44 2.03
CA MET A 66 -10.84 37.19 1.78
C MET A 66 -11.24 38.01 3.01
N GLY A 67 -11.77 39.21 2.77
CA GLY A 67 -12.19 40.13 3.81
C GLY A 67 -13.47 39.65 4.50
N SER A 68 -13.63 40.00 5.77
CA SER A 68 -14.82 39.65 6.57
C SER A 68 -16.11 40.17 5.96
N SER A 69 -16.04 41.23 5.14
CA SER A 69 -17.16 41.81 4.40
C SER A 69 -17.62 40.98 3.20
N GLU A 70 -16.78 40.08 2.68
CA GLU A 70 -17.07 39.29 1.47
C GLU A 70 -17.75 37.96 1.80
N ILE A 71 -17.40 37.35 2.95
CA ILE A 71 -17.89 36.00 3.34
C ILE A 71 -18.66 36.02 4.68
N GLY A 72 -18.45 37.03 5.52
CA GLY A 72 -18.95 37.05 6.89
C GLY A 72 -18.08 36.20 7.84
N SER A 73 -17.85 36.69 9.05
CA SER A 73 -16.99 36.03 10.05
C SER A 73 -17.49 34.64 10.45
N GLU A 74 -18.81 34.48 10.63
CA GLU A 74 -19.42 33.21 11.01
C GLU A 74 -19.26 32.13 9.93
N THR A 75 -19.46 32.51 8.65
CA THR A 75 -19.29 31.61 7.51
C THR A 75 -17.83 31.19 7.38
N LYS A 76 -16.89 32.12 7.57
CA LYS A 76 -15.45 31.86 7.56
C LYS A 76 -15.07 30.81 8.61
N GLU A 77 -15.49 30.99 9.85
CA GLU A 77 -15.22 30.02 10.94
C GLU A 77 -15.80 28.64 10.66
N LYS A 78 -17.03 28.57 10.13
CA LYS A 78 -17.67 27.29 9.76
C LYS A 78 -16.90 26.54 8.68
N ILE A 79 -16.40 27.25 7.66
CA ILE A 79 -15.61 26.61 6.59
C ILE A 79 -14.25 26.15 7.12
N GLU A 80 -13.57 26.95 7.94
CA GLU A 80 -12.30 26.54 8.56
C GLU A 80 -12.46 25.30 9.45
N ALA A 81 -13.54 25.24 10.24
CA ALA A 81 -13.84 24.09 11.07
C ALA A 81 -14.20 22.85 10.24
N ALA A 82 -14.89 23.01 9.11
CA ALA A 82 -15.21 21.92 8.19
C ALA A 82 -13.95 21.39 7.49
N ALA A 83 -13.07 22.28 7.02
CA ALA A 83 -11.81 21.89 6.37
C ALA A 83 -10.92 21.06 7.31
N LYS A 84 -10.75 21.50 8.57
CA LYS A 84 -9.95 20.76 9.57
C LYS A 84 -10.51 19.37 9.94
N LYS A 85 -11.79 19.11 9.62
CA LYS A 85 -12.43 17.79 9.82
C LYS A 85 -12.22 16.84 8.64
N ILE A 86 -11.76 17.32 7.49
CA ILE A 86 -11.44 16.49 6.33
C ILE A 86 -10.14 15.72 6.65
N LYS A 87 -10.29 14.50 7.16
CA LYS A 87 -9.22 13.52 7.37
C LYS A 87 -9.58 12.25 6.61
N THR A 88 -8.57 11.45 6.25
CA THR A 88 -8.74 10.18 5.54
C THR A 88 -8.31 8.98 6.40
N PRO A 89 -8.87 8.80 7.62
CA PRO A 89 -8.40 7.77 8.55
C PRO A 89 -8.56 6.35 8.00
N VAL A 90 -9.59 6.12 7.17
CA VAL A 90 -9.81 4.83 6.50
C VAL A 90 -8.72 4.56 5.46
N THR A 91 -8.35 5.57 4.66
CA THR A 91 -7.26 5.45 3.69
C THR A 91 -5.91 5.26 4.38
N ASP A 92 -5.66 5.98 5.47
CA ASP A 92 -4.42 5.85 6.24
C ASP A 92 -4.29 4.46 6.87
N ALA A 93 -5.39 3.91 7.41
CA ALA A 93 -5.44 2.54 7.92
C ALA A 93 -5.23 1.50 6.81
N PHE A 94 -5.83 1.72 5.63
CA PHE A 94 -5.61 0.84 4.47
C PHE A 94 -4.15 0.85 4.02
N LEU A 95 -3.50 2.01 3.91
CA LEU A 95 -2.09 2.11 3.54
C LEU A 95 -1.17 1.46 4.59
N ALA A 96 -1.48 1.63 5.87
CA ALA A 96 -0.78 0.95 6.95
C ALA A 96 -0.86 -0.58 6.82
N GLU A 97 -2.04 -1.12 6.49
CA GLU A 97 -2.25 -2.55 6.28
C GLU A 97 -1.49 -3.07 5.05
N VAL A 98 -1.56 -2.37 3.91
CA VAL A 98 -0.82 -2.76 2.70
C VAL A 98 0.69 -2.80 2.97
N ARG A 99 1.24 -1.82 3.70
CA ARG A 99 2.66 -1.81 4.07
C ARG A 99 3.00 -2.97 5.01
N ALA A 100 2.14 -3.28 5.98
CA ALA A 100 2.33 -4.41 6.88
C ALA A 100 2.34 -5.75 6.12
N GLN A 101 1.44 -5.92 5.16
CA GLN A 101 1.40 -7.09 4.29
C GLN A 101 2.66 -7.22 3.44
N GLY A 102 3.20 -6.12 2.90
CA GLY A 102 4.47 -6.14 2.17
C GLY A 102 5.64 -6.66 3.02
N VAL A 103 5.73 -6.24 4.29
CA VAL A 103 6.74 -6.73 5.24
C VAL A 103 6.54 -8.22 5.56
N GLU A 104 5.28 -8.65 5.71
CA GLU A 104 4.95 -10.07 5.92
C GLU A 104 5.31 -10.93 4.70
N MET A 105 5.04 -10.45 3.48
CA MET A 105 5.43 -11.12 2.24
C MET A 105 6.96 -11.27 2.13
N PHE A 106 7.71 -10.22 2.47
CA PHE A 106 9.17 -10.28 2.52
C PHE A 106 9.65 -11.33 3.54
N SER A 107 9.03 -11.39 4.72
CA SER A 107 9.36 -12.39 5.74
C SER A 107 9.09 -13.82 5.26
N GLN A 108 7.99 -14.04 4.53
CA GLN A 108 7.64 -15.33 3.95
C GLN A 108 8.62 -15.74 2.83
N PHE A 109 9.10 -14.78 2.05
CA PHE A 109 10.13 -15.02 1.04
C PHE A 109 11.43 -15.51 1.68
N ILE A 110 11.92 -14.83 2.72
CA ILE A 110 13.12 -15.26 3.46
C ILE A 110 12.94 -16.67 4.04
N LEU A 111 11.79 -16.97 4.65
CA LEU A 111 11.50 -18.30 5.18
C LEU A 111 11.57 -19.41 4.12
N ARG A 112 11.15 -19.10 2.89
CA ARG A 112 11.10 -20.07 1.79
C ARG A 112 12.47 -20.31 1.17
N ASP A 113 13.27 -19.27 1.01
CA ASP A 113 14.60 -19.34 0.39
C ASP A 113 15.74 -19.59 1.39
N ALA A 114 15.46 -19.54 2.69
CA ALA A 114 16.40 -19.85 3.74
C ALA A 114 16.93 -21.30 3.64
N CYS A 115 18.17 -21.44 3.19
CA CYS A 115 18.99 -22.63 3.34
C CYS A 115 20.33 -22.20 3.97
N GLY A 116 20.70 -22.79 5.11
CA GLY A 116 21.91 -22.41 5.84
C GLY A 116 22.11 -23.22 7.12
N ASP A 117 23.31 -23.10 7.69
CA ASP A 117 23.70 -23.72 8.96
C ASP A 117 22.95 -23.12 10.18
N ARG A 118 23.22 -23.65 11.38
CA ARG A 118 22.52 -23.23 12.62
C ARG A 118 22.65 -21.74 12.93
N GLU A 119 23.77 -21.11 12.55
CA GLU A 119 24.02 -19.69 12.80
C GLU A 119 23.20 -18.84 11.82
N SER A 120 23.21 -19.20 10.54
CA SER A 120 22.33 -18.62 9.51
C SER A 120 20.85 -18.72 9.88
N GLN A 121 20.42 -19.85 10.46
CA GLN A 121 19.04 -20.05 10.93
C GLN A 121 18.65 -19.14 12.11
N ARG A 122 19.60 -18.81 13.00
CA ARG A 122 19.36 -17.89 14.12
C ARG A 122 19.15 -16.47 13.61
N ASP A 123 20.01 -16.02 12.70
CA ASP A 123 19.93 -14.68 12.10
C ASP A 123 18.62 -14.50 11.32
N ILE A 124 18.18 -15.53 10.59
CA ILE A 124 16.87 -15.55 9.94
C ILE A 124 15.74 -15.41 10.98
N GLY A 125 15.83 -16.10 12.12
CA GLY A 125 14.86 -15.99 13.20
C GLY A 125 14.69 -14.55 13.72
N GLU A 126 15.79 -13.82 13.88
CA GLU A 126 15.79 -12.42 14.31
C GLU A 126 15.15 -11.49 13.27
N VAL A 127 15.50 -11.66 11.99
CA VAL A 127 14.91 -10.89 10.87
C VAL A 127 13.39 -11.11 10.79
N LEU A 128 12.92 -12.34 10.98
CA LEU A 128 11.49 -12.64 10.96
C LEU A 128 10.76 -12.05 12.18
N GLY A 129 11.39 -12.07 13.34
CA GLY A 129 10.88 -11.41 14.54
C GLY A 129 10.72 -9.90 14.32
N ALA A 130 11.75 -9.26 13.76
CA ALA A 130 11.73 -7.84 13.43
C ALA A 130 10.66 -7.51 12.37
N ALA A 131 10.54 -8.32 11.31
CA ALA A 131 9.53 -8.12 10.27
C ALA A 131 8.10 -8.17 10.85
N LYS A 132 7.79 -9.15 11.71
CA LYS A 132 6.50 -9.23 12.41
C LYS A 132 6.25 -8.02 13.30
N TYR A 133 7.27 -7.57 14.03
CA TYR A 133 7.19 -6.39 14.87
C TYR A 133 6.89 -5.13 14.05
N PHE A 134 7.59 -4.90 12.94
CA PHE A 134 7.37 -3.75 12.05
C PHE A 134 5.99 -3.78 11.40
N ALA A 135 5.52 -4.94 10.92
CA ALA A 135 4.17 -5.10 10.40
C ALA A 135 3.10 -4.70 11.45
N ALA A 136 3.29 -5.11 12.71
CA ALA A 136 2.40 -4.72 13.80
C ALA A 136 2.44 -3.22 14.11
N GLN A 137 3.61 -2.58 14.04
CA GLN A 137 3.74 -1.12 14.26
C GLN A 137 3.08 -0.31 13.14
N LEU A 138 3.24 -0.75 11.89
CA LEU A 138 2.58 -0.13 10.74
C LEU A 138 1.06 -0.13 10.92
N ARG A 139 0.45 -1.26 11.32
CA ARG A 139 -1.00 -1.36 11.60
C ARG A 139 -1.49 -0.46 12.73
N LYS A 140 -0.64 -0.18 13.72
CA LYS A 140 -0.95 0.76 14.81
C LYS A 140 -0.90 2.22 14.36
N GLY A 141 -0.46 2.49 13.13
CA GLY A 141 -0.29 3.84 12.62
C GLY A 141 0.86 4.60 13.29
N VAL A 142 1.78 3.89 13.96
CA VAL A 142 2.97 4.50 14.56
C VAL A 142 3.92 4.83 13.41
N GLN A 143 3.82 6.05 12.89
CA GLN A 143 4.89 6.59 12.05
C GLN A 143 6.13 6.76 12.93
N SER A 144 7.25 6.17 12.51
CA SER A 144 8.58 6.50 13.06
C SER A 144 8.94 7.95 12.76
#